data_AF-T0ZYP1-F1
#
_entry.id   AF-T0ZYP1-F1
#
_cell.length_a   1.000
_cell.length_b   1.000
_cell.length_c   1.000
_cell.angle_alpha   90.00
_cell.angle_beta   90.00
_cell.angle_gamma   90.00
#
_symmetry.space_group_name_H-M   'P 1'
#
loop_
_entity.id
_entity.type
_entity.pdbx_description
1 polymer ?
#
loop_
_entity_poly.entity_id
_entity_poly.type
_entity_poly.pdbx_seq_one_letter_code
_entity_poly.pdbx_strand_id
1 'polypeptide(L)'
;AGARQVECTLNGIGERAGNAALEEVVMALRTRSDRYALATGIDSTRLYAASRALSGMIGLEVARNKAIVGDNAFAHEAGIHQHGMLANRATYEIMRPEDVGFPHTRLVLGRHSGRHALRERIRELLLN
;
A
#
# COMPACT_ATOMS: atom_id res chain seq x y z
N ALA A 1 9.03 -24.18 -10.78
CA ALA A 1 9.92 -24.20 -9.60
C ALA A 1 9.09 -24.47 -8.34
N GLY A 2 9.65 -25.09 -7.29
CA GLY A 2 8.92 -25.64 -6.12
C GLY A 2 9.38 -25.15 -4.74
N ALA A 3 9.99 -23.97 -4.65
CA ALA A 3 10.46 -23.40 -3.38
C ALA A 3 9.30 -23.22 -2.37
N ARG A 4 9.60 -23.44 -1.08
CA ARG A 4 8.65 -23.36 0.04
C ARG A 4 9.09 -22.41 1.16
N GLN A 5 10.24 -21.78 1.00
CA GLN A 5 10.82 -20.84 1.97
C GLN A 5 11.41 -19.65 1.22
N VAL A 6 11.26 -18.46 1.82
CA VAL A 6 11.84 -17.21 1.34
C VAL A 6 12.49 -16.52 2.53
N GLU A 7 13.75 -16.15 2.40
CA GLU A 7 14.40 -15.24 3.34
C GLU A 7 14.11 -13.80 2.92
N CYS A 8 13.62 -13.00 3.86
CA CYS A 8 13.16 -11.64 3.61
C CYS A 8 13.24 -10.82 4.90
N THR A 9 13.15 -9.50 4.75
CA THR A 9 13.17 -8.56 5.88
C THR A 9 12.03 -7.56 5.73
N LEU A 10 11.56 -7.06 6.86
CA LEU A 10 10.56 -5.99 6.87
C LEU A 10 11.16 -4.73 6.25
N ASN A 11 10.39 -4.05 5.40
CA ASN A 11 10.83 -2.92 4.59
C ASN A 11 11.95 -3.25 3.57
N GLY A 12 12.38 -4.51 3.45
CA GLY A 12 13.51 -4.93 2.62
C GLY A 12 14.87 -4.48 3.14
N ILE A 13 14.99 -4.12 4.44
CA ILE A 13 16.28 -3.67 5.00
C ILE A 13 17.36 -4.76 4.95
N GLY A 14 18.61 -4.36 4.84
CA GLY A 14 19.76 -5.26 4.80
C GLY A 14 20.99 -4.55 4.24
N GLU A 15 22.06 -5.31 4.05
CA GLU A 15 23.29 -4.78 3.45
C GLU A 15 23.08 -4.21 2.04
N ARG A 16 23.79 -3.13 1.72
CA ARG A 16 23.74 -2.45 0.41
C ARG A 16 22.33 -1.97 0.03
N ALA A 17 21.71 -2.62 -0.96
CA ALA A 17 20.37 -2.30 -1.43
C ALA A 17 19.27 -3.02 -0.65
N GLY A 18 19.63 -3.96 0.24
CA GLY A 18 18.69 -4.69 1.08
C GLY A 18 18.38 -6.11 0.63
N ASN A 19 17.36 -6.69 1.26
CA ASN A 19 16.86 -8.04 1.01
C ASN A 19 15.47 -7.99 0.36
N ALA A 20 14.93 -9.17 0.01
CA ALA A 20 13.52 -9.28 -0.37
C ALA A 20 12.62 -8.68 0.73
N ALA A 21 11.67 -7.84 0.32
CA ALA A 21 10.75 -7.18 1.24
C ALA A 21 9.63 -8.14 1.67
N LEU A 22 9.51 -8.37 2.99
CA LEU A 22 8.51 -9.26 3.58
C LEU A 22 7.09 -8.90 3.11
N GLU A 23 6.72 -7.63 3.24
CA GLU A 23 5.40 -7.12 2.90
C GLU A 23 5.06 -7.31 1.41
N GLU A 24 6.05 -7.18 0.53
CA GLU A 24 5.87 -7.36 -0.91
C GLU A 24 5.69 -8.85 -1.25
N VAL A 25 6.50 -9.73 -0.65
CA VAL A 25 6.37 -11.19 -0.83
C VAL A 25 5.02 -11.69 -0.32
N VAL A 26 4.64 -11.31 0.90
CA VAL A 26 3.35 -11.71 1.51
C VAL A 26 2.19 -11.25 0.65
N MET A 27 2.19 -9.98 0.24
CA MET A 27 1.08 -9.44 -0.53
C MET A 27 1.05 -9.95 -1.96
N ALA A 28 2.20 -10.27 -2.57
CA ALA A 28 2.22 -10.96 -3.87
C ALA A 28 1.55 -12.33 -3.80
N LEU A 29 1.86 -13.14 -2.77
CA LEU A 29 1.25 -14.47 -2.58
C LEU A 29 -0.25 -14.37 -2.30
N ARG A 30 -0.68 -13.41 -1.46
CA ARG A 30 -2.11 -13.22 -1.13
C ARG A 30 -2.92 -12.72 -2.33
N THR A 31 -2.43 -11.68 -2.99
CA THR A 31 -3.10 -11.03 -4.14
C THR A 31 -3.18 -11.96 -5.33
N ARG A 32 -2.14 -12.77 -5.56
CA ARG A 32 -2.07 -13.72 -6.66
C ARG A 32 -2.15 -15.17 -6.20
N SER A 33 -3.04 -15.42 -5.25
CA SER A 33 -3.34 -16.78 -4.76
C SER A 33 -3.83 -17.69 -5.90
N ASP A 34 -4.49 -17.12 -6.91
CA ASP A 34 -4.87 -17.76 -8.18
C ASP A 34 -3.68 -18.37 -8.94
N ARG A 35 -2.50 -17.74 -8.85
CA ARG A 35 -1.30 -18.13 -9.60
C ARG A 35 -0.36 -18.99 -8.78
N TYR A 36 -0.16 -18.64 -7.51
CA TYR A 36 0.88 -19.26 -6.69
C TYR A 36 0.40 -20.47 -5.91
N ALA A 37 -0.90 -20.59 -5.63
CA ALA A 37 -1.46 -21.65 -4.78
C ALA A 37 -0.66 -21.87 -3.47
N LEU A 38 -0.17 -20.77 -2.89
CA LEU A 38 0.66 -20.73 -1.69
C LEU A 38 0.13 -19.65 -0.75
N ALA A 39 0.26 -19.90 0.54
CA ALA A 39 -0.12 -18.96 1.59
C ALA A 39 0.97 -18.92 2.69
N THR A 40 0.97 -17.83 3.45
CA THR A 40 1.78 -17.69 4.66
C THR A 40 0.85 -17.57 5.87
N GLY A 41 1.35 -17.87 7.07
CA GLY A 41 0.63 -17.62 8.32
C GLY A 41 0.70 -16.16 8.80
N ILE A 42 1.15 -15.23 7.95
CA ILE A 42 1.37 -13.83 8.33
C ILE A 42 0.04 -13.07 8.30
N ASP A 43 -0.26 -12.39 9.40
CA ASP A 43 -1.35 -11.42 9.48
C ASP A 43 -0.99 -10.16 8.68
N SER A 44 -1.49 -10.07 7.44
CA SER A 44 -1.16 -8.96 6.55
C SER A 44 -1.66 -7.62 7.06
N THR A 45 -2.70 -7.60 7.90
CA THR A 45 -3.28 -6.37 8.45
C THR A 45 -2.35 -5.65 9.43
N ARG A 46 -1.20 -6.25 9.76
CA ARG A 46 -0.17 -5.64 10.62
C ARG A 46 1.04 -5.13 9.86
N LEU A 47 1.12 -5.31 8.55
CA LEU A 47 2.31 -4.98 7.77
C LEU A 47 2.64 -3.48 7.82
N TYR A 48 1.64 -2.61 7.67
CA TYR A 48 1.86 -1.17 7.76
C TYR A 48 2.36 -0.74 9.15
N ALA A 49 1.69 -1.20 10.22
CA ALA A 49 2.09 -0.86 11.59
C ALA A 49 3.49 -1.38 11.93
N ALA A 50 3.83 -2.61 11.51
CA ALA A 50 5.17 -3.16 11.67
C ALA A 50 6.21 -2.30 10.93
N SER A 51 5.93 -1.93 9.67
CA SER A 51 6.80 -1.06 8.87
C SER A 51 7.08 0.28 9.56
N ARG A 52 6.05 0.91 10.12
CA ARG A 52 6.17 2.17 10.90
C ARG A 52 6.97 1.97 12.19
N ALA A 53 6.72 0.89 12.92
CA ALA A 53 7.45 0.59 14.15
C ALA A 53 8.95 0.40 13.88
N LEU A 54 9.31 -0.38 12.85
CA LEU A 54 10.70 -0.57 12.45
C LEU A 54 11.36 0.75 12.04
N SER A 55 10.69 1.54 11.18
CA SER A 55 11.17 2.84 10.72
C SER A 55 11.46 3.78 11.90
N GLY A 56 10.57 3.83 12.89
CA GLY A 56 10.76 4.62 14.11
C GLY A 56 11.90 4.11 15.00
N MET A 57 12.13 2.80 15.07
CA MET A 57 13.21 2.21 15.88
C MET A 57 14.60 2.45 15.28
N ILE A 58 14.74 2.38 13.95
CA ILE A 58 16.04 2.44 13.28
C ILE A 58 16.36 3.82 12.69
N GLY A 59 15.42 4.76 12.74
CA GLY A 59 15.61 6.12 12.21
C GLY A 59 15.70 6.21 10.69
N LEU A 60 15.29 5.17 9.96
CA LEU A 60 15.24 5.16 8.50
C LEU A 60 13.80 5.34 8.04
N GLU A 61 13.53 6.43 7.34
CA GLU A 61 12.21 6.69 6.75
C GLU A 61 11.92 5.73 5.59
N VAL A 62 10.66 5.34 5.48
CA VAL A 62 10.17 4.54 4.35
C VAL A 62 9.92 5.46 3.16
N ALA A 63 10.50 5.12 2.00
CA ALA A 63 10.24 5.83 0.76
C ALA A 63 8.72 5.92 0.49
N ARG A 64 8.23 7.11 0.17
CA ARG A 64 6.78 7.36 -0.01
C ARG A 64 6.15 6.48 -1.09
N ASN A 65 6.89 6.12 -2.12
CA ASN A 65 6.46 5.26 -3.23
C ASN A 65 6.81 3.78 -3.04
N LYS A 66 7.27 3.36 -1.86
CA LYS A 66 7.50 1.94 -1.58
C LYS A 66 6.20 1.16 -1.72
N ALA A 67 6.29 0.00 -2.38
CA ALA A 67 5.14 -0.89 -2.54
C ALA A 67 4.59 -1.31 -1.17
N ILE A 68 3.26 -1.47 -1.10
CA ILE A 68 2.49 -1.96 0.06
C ILE A 68 2.43 -0.99 1.24
N VAL A 69 3.57 -0.47 1.72
CA VAL A 69 3.66 0.26 2.99
C VAL A 69 4.12 1.72 2.86
N GLY A 70 4.40 2.19 1.65
CA GLY A 70 4.72 3.60 1.40
C GLY A 70 3.49 4.50 1.50
N ASP A 71 3.68 5.77 1.87
CA ASP A 71 2.58 6.72 2.08
C ASP A 71 1.71 6.96 0.83
N ASN A 72 2.28 6.71 -0.36
CA ASN A 72 1.58 6.83 -1.64
C ASN A 72 1.06 5.48 -2.16
N ALA A 73 1.24 4.36 -1.44
CA ALA A 73 0.89 3.02 -1.93
C ALA A 73 -0.59 2.86 -2.29
N PHE A 74 -1.48 3.60 -1.61
CA PHE A 74 -2.92 3.67 -1.87
C PHE A 74 -3.40 5.10 -2.17
N ALA A 75 -2.49 5.96 -2.62
CA ALA A 75 -2.84 7.33 -2.98
C ALA A 75 -3.38 7.39 -4.41
N HIS A 76 -4.46 8.15 -4.60
CA HIS A 76 -5.10 8.33 -5.91
C HIS A 76 -5.15 9.81 -6.29
N GLU A 77 -4.71 10.14 -7.50
CA GLU A 77 -4.92 11.49 -8.03
C GLU A 77 -6.42 11.68 -8.35
N ALA A 78 -6.99 12.78 -7.88
CA ALA A 78 -8.36 13.12 -8.24
C ALA A 78 -8.46 13.47 -9.72
N GLY A 79 -9.53 13.02 -10.40
CA GLY A 79 -9.75 13.21 -11.84
C GLY A 79 -10.48 12.03 -12.49
N ILE A 80 -10.21 11.72 -13.77
CA ILE A 80 -10.81 10.57 -14.49
C ILE A 80 -10.64 9.22 -13.76
N HIS A 81 -9.61 9.09 -12.93
CA HIS A 81 -9.35 7.92 -12.09
C HIS A 81 -10.38 7.77 -10.95
N GLN A 82 -10.99 8.87 -10.47
CA GLN A 82 -12.08 8.81 -9.50
C GLN A 82 -13.37 8.27 -10.11
N HIS A 83 -13.72 8.66 -11.34
CA HIS A 83 -14.91 8.13 -12.01
C HIS A 83 -14.79 6.61 -12.20
N GLY A 84 -13.60 6.11 -12.58
CA GLY A 84 -13.34 4.68 -12.69
C GLY A 84 -13.44 3.93 -11.35
N MET A 85 -12.94 4.52 -10.26
CA MET A 85 -13.05 3.98 -8.89
C MET A 85 -14.51 3.93 -8.38
N LEU A 86 -15.27 5.02 -8.59
CA LEU A 86 -16.68 5.10 -8.21
C LEU A 86 -17.56 4.15 -9.03
N ALA A 87 -17.19 3.89 -10.29
CA ALA A 87 -17.89 2.96 -11.16
C ALA A 87 -17.58 1.48 -10.81
N ASN A 88 -16.31 1.13 -10.60
CA ASN A 88 -15.90 -0.20 -10.12
C ASN A 88 -14.49 -0.17 -9.50
N ARG A 89 -14.43 -0.21 -8.16
CA ARG A 89 -13.21 -0.20 -7.35
C ARG A 89 -12.18 -1.28 -7.73
N ALA A 90 -12.64 -2.46 -8.16
CA ALA A 90 -11.77 -3.56 -8.59
C ALA A 90 -11.01 -3.30 -9.90
N THR A 91 -11.37 -2.23 -10.63
CA THR A 91 -10.72 -1.86 -11.90
C THR A 91 -9.31 -1.28 -11.69
N TYR A 92 -9.04 -0.71 -10.51
CA TYR A 92 -7.79 -0.02 -10.20
C TYR A 92 -7.14 -0.46 -8.88
N GLU A 93 -7.90 -1.05 -7.95
CA GLU A 93 -7.37 -1.58 -6.69
C GLU A 93 -7.37 -3.11 -6.72
N ILE A 94 -6.22 -3.71 -7.06
CA ILE A 94 -6.01 -5.17 -6.93
C ILE A 94 -5.94 -5.62 -5.46
N MET A 95 -5.79 -4.65 -4.54
CA MET A 95 -5.64 -4.82 -3.10
C MET A 95 -6.20 -3.58 -2.42
N ARG A 96 -6.87 -3.76 -1.27
CA ARG A 96 -7.42 -2.65 -0.50
C ARG A 96 -6.46 -2.22 0.61
N PRO A 97 -6.45 -0.95 1.03
CA PRO A 97 -5.59 -0.47 2.11
C PRO A 97 -5.79 -1.26 3.42
N GLU A 98 -7.01 -1.69 3.71
CA GLU A 98 -7.33 -2.44 4.93
C GLU A 98 -6.69 -3.84 4.93
N ASP A 99 -6.43 -4.41 3.76
CA ASP A 99 -5.81 -5.74 3.63
C ASP A 99 -4.36 -5.75 4.15
N VAL A 100 -3.72 -4.57 4.29
CA VAL A 100 -2.34 -4.40 4.78
C VAL A 100 -2.25 -3.60 6.09
N GLY A 101 -3.39 -3.19 6.65
CA GLY A 101 -3.46 -2.35 7.85
C GLY A 101 -3.18 -0.87 7.61
N PHE A 102 -3.32 -0.40 6.37
CA PHE A 102 -3.12 1.00 6.05
C PHE A 102 -4.35 1.80 6.54
N PRO A 103 -4.17 2.90 7.28
CA PRO A 103 -5.27 3.55 8.00
C PRO A 103 -6.31 4.15 7.06
N HIS A 104 -5.91 4.85 5.98
CA HIS A 104 -6.84 5.51 5.06
C HIS A 104 -6.28 5.62 3.63
N THR A 105 -7.16 5.52 2.63
CA THR A 105 -6.88 5.95 1.25
C THR A 105 -6.76 7.46 1.20
N ARG A 106 -5.67 7.99 0.60
CA ARG A 106 -5.47 9.44 0.47
C ARG A 106 -5.85 9.93 -0.93
N LEU A 107 -6.75 10.91 -0.99
CA LEU A 107 -7.02 11.66 -2.21
C LEU A 107 -5.93 12.73 -2.42
N VAL A 108 -5.25 12.68 -3.56
CA VAL A 108 -4.23 13.66 -3.95
C VAL A 108 -4.84 14.61 -4.97
N LEU A 109 -4.85 15.91 -4.64
CA LEU A 109 -5.25 16.93 -5.61
C LEU A 109 -4.11 17.18 -6.60
N GLY A 110 -4.27 16.74 -7.84
CA GLY A 110 -3.42 17.12 -8.97
C GLY A 110 -4.16 17.96 -10.01
N ARG A 111 -3.51 18.24 -11.15
CA ARG A 111 -4.01 19.19 -12.16
C ARG A 111 -5.34 18.76 -12.80
N HIS A 112 -5.68 17.48 -12.68
CA HIS A 112 -6.90 16.87 -13.24
C HIS A 112 -8.05 16.72 -12.24
N SER A 113 -7.86 17.14 -10.98
CA SER A 113 -8.84 16.96 -9.89
C SER A 113 -10.21 17.57 -10.15
N GLY A 114 -10.27 18.62 -10.95
CA GLY A 114 -11.48 19.38 -11.18
C GLY A 114 -12.02 20.05 -9.91
N ARG A 115 -13.09 20.83 -10.05
CA ARG A 115 -13.67 21.61 -8.94
C ARG A 115 -14.35 20.73 -7.88
N HIS A 116 -14.84 19.56 -8.26
CA HIS A 116 -15.56 18.66 -7.36
C HIS A 116 -14.61 18.07 -6.30
N ALA A 117 -13.49 17.48 -6.71
CA ALA A 117 -12.53 16.91 -5.78
C ALA A 117 -11.89 17.97 -4.85
N LEU A 118 -11.68 19.19 -5.37
CA LEU A 118 -11.23 20.32 -4.55
C LEU A 118 -12.25 20.65 -3.45
N ARG A 119 -13.56 20.67 -3.75
CA ARG A 119 -14.61 20.90 -2.75
C ARG A 119 -14.66 19.81 -1.69
N GLU A 120 -14.59 18.54 -2.08
CA GLU A 120 -14.53 17.43 -1.11
C GLU A 120 -13.31 17.56 -0.19
N ARG A 121 -12.14 17.86 -0.75
CA ARG A 121 -10.92 18.03 0.04
C ARG A 121 -11.00 19.20 1.02
N ILE A 122 -11.63 20.31 0.61
CA ILE A 122 -11.87 21.46 1.49
C ILE A 122 -12.82 21.07 2.63
N ARG A 123 -13.90 20.30 2.36
CA ARG A 123 -14.78 19.81 3.42
C ARG A 123 -14.05 18.92 4.42
N GLU A 124 -13.26 17.96 3.95
CA GLU A 124 -12.46 17.09 4.84
C GLU A 124 -11.51 17.86 5.75
N LEU A 125 -10.95 18.98 5.29
CA LEU A 125 -10.01 19.79 6.06
C LEU A 125 -10.69 20.78 7.02
N LEU A 126 -11.95 21.14 6.77
CA LEU A 126 -12.69 22.14 7.56
C LEU A 126 -13.74 21.54 8.50
N LEU A 127 -14.12 20.27 8.31
CA LEU A 127 -15.14 19.57 9.10
C LEU A 127 -14.55 18.48 10.01
N ASN A 128 -13.22 18.36 10.06
CA ASN A 128 -12.49 17.54 11.03
C ASN A 128 -11.78 18.44 12.05
#